data_AF-A0A7Y0B5S1-F1
#
_entry.id   AF-A0A7Y0B5S1-F1
#
_cell.length_a   1.000
_cell.length_b   1.000
_cell.length_c   1.000
_cell.angle_alpha   90.00
_cell.angle_beta   90.00
_cell.angle_gamma   90.00
#
_symmetry.space_group_name_H-M   'P 1'
#
loop_
_entity.id
_entity.type
_entity.pdbx_description
1 polymer ?
#
loop_
_entity_poly.entity_id
_entity_poly.type
_entity_poly.pdbx_seq_one_letter_code
_entity_poly.pdbx_strand_id
1 'polypeptide(L)'
;MEAAHPPVSGATVSVDSPERMQELGRRLAKILRPGDLVMLTGELGAGKTTMTRGLGEGLGVRGAVTSPTFVIARVHPSLTGGPALVHVDAYRLGGGLDEMEDLDLDVSLPESVVVVEWGDGKVEELTDDRLHVLIHRVTGDTDDDRRTVVLRGIGDRWAGEDLAQL
;
A
#
# COMPACT_ATOMS: atom_id res chain seq x y z
N MET A 1 -31.49 -8.37 2.64
CA MET A 1 -30.66 -7.96 3.77
C MET A 1 -29.59 -7.07 3.17
N GLU A 2 -29.74 -5.75 3.29
CA GLU A 2 -28.77 -4.80 2.75
C GLU A 2 -27.46 -5.01 3.50
N ALA A 3 -26.40 -5.41 2.81
CA ALA A 3 -25.07 -5.50 3.41
C ALA A 3 -24.71 -4.09 3.91
N ALA A 4 -24.41 -3.97 5.20
CA ALA A 4 -23.91 -2.72 5.75
C ALA A 4 -22.63 -2.34 4.95
N HIS A 5 -22.62 -1.15 4.37
CA HIS A 5 -21.41 -0.67 3.72
C HIS A 5 -20.35 -0.43 4.81
N PRO A 6 -19.13 -0.97 4.67
CA PRO A 6 -18.08 -0.77 5.66
C PRO A 6 -17.81 0.73 5.86
N PRO A 7 -17.44 1.17 7.07
CA PRO A 7 -17.10 2.57 7.30
C PRO A 7 -15.92 2.99 6.41
N VAL A 8 -16.00 4.22 5.89
CA VAL A 8 -14.97 4.78 5.01
C VAL A 8 -14.42 6.07 5.63
N SER A 9 -13.12 6.06 5.94
CA SER A 9 -12.35 7.27 6.24
C SER A 9 -11.54 7.66 5.00
N GLY A 10 -11.28 8.96 4.81
CA GLY A 10 -10.55 9.36 3.61
C GLY A 10 -9.87 10.72 3.71
N ALA A 11 -8.80 10.86 2.92
CA ALA A 11 -8.03 12.09 2.80
C ALA A 11 -7.51 12.25 1.38
N THR A 12 -7.18 13.48 1.00
CA THR A 12 -6.53 13.78 -0.27
C THR A 12 -5.32 14.67 -0.02
N VAL A 13 -4.16 14.25 -0.51
CA VAL A 13 -2.87 14.89 -0.29
C VAL A 13 -2.27 15.27 -1.65
N SER A 14 -1.86 16.52 -1.80
CA SER A 14 -1.06 16.95 -2.95
C SER A 14 0.41 16.66 -2.68
N VAL A 15 1.08 16.00 -3.60
CA VAL A 15 2.48 15.60 -3.52
C VAL A 15 3.21 16.17 -4.73
N ASP A 16 4.21 17.02 -4.52
CA ASP A 16 4.91 17.76 -5.58
C ASP A 16 6.33 17.24 -5.87
N SER A 17 6.78 16.23 -5.14
CA SER A 17 8.10 15.61 -5.37
C SER A 17 8.16 14.14 -4.94
N PRO A 18 9.13 13.37 -5.47
CA PRO A 18 9.40 12.00 -5.00
C PRO A 18 9.74 11.92 -3.50
N GLU A 19 10.43 12.92 -2.95
CA GLU A 19 10.79 13.00 -1.53
C GLU A 19 9.55 13.19 -0.66
N ARG A 20 8.60 14.02 -1.11
CA ARG A 20 7.30 14.18 -0.44
C ARG A 20 6.46 12.91 -0.50
N MET A 21 6.52 12.16 -1.61
CA MET A 21 5.88 10.85 -1.73
C MET A 21 6.47 9.83 -0.73
N GLN A 22 7.80 9.81 -0.60
CA GLN A 22 8.47 8.97 0.41
C GLN A 22 8.10 9.39 1.82
N GLU A 23 8.04 10.69 2.11
CA GLU A 23 7.66 11.19 3.43
C GLU A 23 6.22 10.83 3.78
N LEU A 24 5.29 10.93 2.82
CA LEU A 24 3.93 10.43 2.99
C LEU A 24 3.93 8.93 3.33
N GLY A 25 4.73 8.13 2.64
CA GLY A 25 4.94 6.71 2.97
C GLY A 25 5.47 6.50 4.40
N ARG A 26 6.47 7.28 4.84
CA ARG A 26 7.02 7.18 6.21
C ARG A 26 6.00 7.58 7.28
N ARG A 27 5.18 8.60 7.03
CA ARG A 27 4.11 9.04 7.94
C ARG A 27 3.03 7.96 8.01
N LEU A 28 2.63 7.42 6.87
CA LEU A 28 1.66 6.34 6.80
C LEU A 28 2.14 5.10 7.56
N ALA A 29 3.41 4.71 7.42
CA ALA A 29 3.99 3.57 8.13
C ALA A 29 3.82 3.63 9.67
N LYS A 30 3.75 4.83 10.26
CA LYS A 30 3.63 5.01 11.72
C LYS A 30 2.27 4.60 12.27
N ILE A 31 1.24 4.54 11.43
CA ILE A 31 -0.11 4.15 11.81
C ILE A 31 -0.45 2.71 11.38
N LEU A 32 0.45 2.06 10.62
CA LEU A 32 0.28 0.69 10.18
C LEU A 32 0.59 -0.30 11.30
N ARG A 33 -0.13 -1.42 11.26
CA ARG A 33 -0.07 -2.52 12.22
C ARG A 33 0.13 -3.84 11.48
N PRO A 34 0.67 -4.87 12.15
CA PRO A 34 0.64 -6.24 11.61
C PRO A 34 -0.77 -6.62 11.15
N GLY A 35 -0.87 -7.23 9.98
CA GLY A 35 -2.13 -7.62 9.34
C GLY A 35 -2.75 -6.55 8.45
N ASP A 36 -2.24 -5.31 8.44
CA ASP A 36 -2.79 -4.26 7.58
C ASP A 36 -2.48 -4.53 6.10
N LEU A 37 -3.52 -4.43 5.26
CA LEU A 37 -3.42 -4.45 3.80
C LEU A 37 -3.46 -3.02 3.23
N VAL A 38 -2.44 -2.68 2.45
CA VAL A 38 -2.34 -1.42 1.71
C VAL A 38 -2.37 -1.71 0.20
N MET A 39 -3.41 -1.25 -0.47
CA MET A 39 -3.56 -1.35 -1.92
C MET A 39 -3.07 -0.07 -2.59
N LEU A 40 -2.09 -0.17 -3.49
CA LEU A 40 -1.56 0.95 -4.26
C LEU A 40 -2.07 0.89 -5.71
N THR A 41 -2.82 1.91 -6.09
CA THR A 41 -3.40 2.06 -7.43
C THR A 41 -2.90 3.33 -8.08
N GLY A 42 -2.65 3.27 -9.39
CA GLY A 42 -2.24 4.42 -10.19
C GLY A 42 -1.51 3.98 -11.44
N GLU A 43 -1.42 4.85 -12.43
CA GLU A 43 -0.78 4.57 -13.72
C GLU A 43 0.70 4.17 -13.59
N LEU A 44 1.29 3.67 -14.67
CA LEU A 44 2.73 3.44 -14.74
C LEU A 44 3.47 4.76 -14.48
N GLY A 45 4.44 4.72 -13.57
CA GLY A 45 5.18 5.92 -13.16
C GLY A 45 4.41 6.88 -12.24
N ALA A 46 3.24 6.51 -11.72
CA ALA A 46 2.49 7.36 -10.78
C ALA A 46 3.24 7.59 -9.45
N GLY A 47 4.13 6.67 -9.06
CA GLY A 47 4.91 6.77 -7.82
C GLY A 47 4.64 5.69 -6.79
N LYS A 48 3.92 4.61 -7.15
CA LYS A 48 3.59 3.48 -6.25
C LYS A 48 4.82 2.93 -5.51
N THR A 49 5.84 2.49 -6.23
CA THR A 49 7.08 1.99 -5.63
C THR A 49 7.83 3.05 -4.81
N THR A 50 7.75 4.34 -5.18
CA THR A 50 8.32 5.43 -4.38
C THR A 50 7.62 5.54 -3.02
N MET A 51 6.30 5.38 -2.99
CA MET A 51 5.54 5.32 -1.76
C MET A 51 5.88 4.07 -0.94
N THR A 52 6.00 2.90 -1.58
CA THR A 52 6.40 1.65 -0.90
C THR A 52 7.79 1.74 -0.27
N ARG A 53 8.72 2.46 -0.89
CA ARG A 53 10.02 2.76 -0.28
C ARG A 53 9.89 3.56 1.01
N GLY A 54 9.09 4.63 0.98
CA GLY A 54 8.77 5.41 2.17
C GLY A 54 8.15 4.55 3.28
N LEU A 55 7.25 3.63 2.92
CA LEU A 55 6.67 2.66 3.85
C LEU A 55 7.73 1.76 4.47
N GLY A 56 8.59 1.13 3.65
CA GLY A 56 9.67 0.28 4.15
C GLY A 56 10.63 1.01 5.08
N GLU A 57 10.99 2.24 4.75
CA GLU A 57 11.82 3.09 5.62
C GLU A 57 11.13 3.40 6.95
N GLY A 58 9.85 3.79 6.91
CA GLY A 58 9.08 4.10 8.12
C GLY A 58 8.83 2.87 9.02
N LEU A 59 8.69 1.68 8.42
CA LEU A 59 8.58 0.40 9.13
C LEU A 59 9.94 -0.12 9.65
N GLY A 60 11.05 0.45 9.17
CA GLY A 60 12.40 0.01 9.53
C GLY A 60 12.73 -1.39 9.01
N VAL A 61 12.34 -1.71 7.78
CA VAL A 61 12.61 -3.03 7.17
C VAL A 61 14.01 -3.13 6.55
N ARG A 62 14.47 -4.36 6.37
CA ARG A 62 15.81 -4.67 5.85
C ARG A 62 15.90 -4.47 4.34
N GLY A 63 16.97 -3.80 3.93
CA GLY A 63 17.37 -3.68 2.53
C GLY A 63 16.55 -2.65 1.76
N ALA A 64 16.93 -2.45 0.49
CA ALA A 64 16.23 -1.50 -0.37
C ALA A 64 14.91 -2.09 -0.88
N VAL A 65 13.81 -1.35 -0.72
CA VAL A 65 12.53 -1.67 -1.35
C VAL A 65 12.60 -1.30 -2.83
N THR A 66 12.46 -2.30 -3.68
CA THR A 66 12.47 -2.16 -5.14
C THR A 66 11.27 -2.89 -5.72
N SER A 67 10.74 -2.38 -6.82
CA SER A 67 9.59 -3.00 -7.48
C SER A 67 9.88 -4.47 -7.78
N PRO A 68 9.00 -5.41 -7.39
CA PRO A 68 9.16 -6.83 -7.69
C PRO A 68 8.86 -7.10 -9.17
N THR A 69 9.60 -6.47 -10.07
CA THR A 69 9.32 -6.45 -11.53
C THR A 69 9.41 -7.84 -12.19
N PHE A 70 10.12 -8.77 -11.55
CA PHE A 70 10.42 -10.12 -12.03
C PHE A 70 9.96 -11.24 -11.09
N VAL A 71 9.34 -10.90 -9.96
CA VAL A 71 8.88 -11.86 -8.94
C VAL A 71 7.48 -11.44 -8.48
N ILE A 72 6.67 -12.34 -7.96
CA ILE A 72 5.31 -11.97 -7.54
C ILE A 72 5.35 -11.11 -6.27
N ALA A 73 6.21 -11.47 -5.31
CA ALA A 73 6.34 -10.77 -4.05
C ALA A 73 7.79 -10.71 -3.55
N ARG A 74 8.05 -9.73 -2.67
CA ARG A 74 9.29 -9.61 -1.89
C ARG A 74 8.95 -9.41 -0.42
N VAL A 75 9.59 -10.20 0.44
CA VAL A 75 9.51 -10.02 1.89
C VAL A 75 10.71 -9.21 2.36
N HIS A 76 10.44 -8.14 3.10
CA HIS A 76 11.42 -7.29 3.75
C HIS A 76 11.27 -7.42 5.27
N PRO A 77 12.13 -8.21 5.94
CA PRO A 77 12.03 -8.42 7.38
C PRO A 77 12.29 -7.15 8.18
N SER A 78 11.62 -6.98 9.31
CA SER A 78 11.88 -5.85 10.22
C SER A 78 13.29 -5.88 10.82
N LEU A 79 13.87 -4.71 11.03
CA LEU A 79 15.10 -4.51 11.81
C LEU A 79 14.84 -3.97 13.22
N THR A 80 13.60 -3.61 13.53
CA THR A 80 13.21 -2.88 14.75
C THR A 80 12.24 -3.66 15.64
N GLY A 81 11.85 -4.88 15.22
CA GLY A 81 10.85 -5.69 15.92
C GLY A 81 9.40 -5.29 15.61
N GLY A 82 9.18 -4.38 14.65
CA GLY A 82 7.87 -4.10 14.05
C GLY A 82 7.47 -5.13 12.98
N PRO A 83 6.36 -4.91 12.26
CA PRO A 83 5.93 -5.82 11.21
C PRO A 83 6.95 -5.87 10.07
N ALA A 84 7.06 -7.04 9.43
CA ALA A 84 7.73 -7.14 8.14
C ALA A 84 6.89 -6.45 7.05
N LEU A 85 7.52 -6.11 5.93
CA LEU A 85 6.83 -5.60 4.74
C LEU A 85 6.81 -6.68 3.66
N VAL A 86 5.62 -7.09 3.24
CA VAL A 86 5.41 -7.96 2.08
C VAL A 86 4.98 -7.07 0.92
N HIS A 87 5.83 -6.91 -0.08
CA HIS A 87 5.56 -6.11 -1.27
C HIS A 87 5.20 -7.01 -2.45
N VAL A 88 3.95 -6.94 -2.89
CA VAL A 88 3.36 -7.76 -3.96
C VAL A 88 3.10 -6.89 -5.19
N ASP A 89 3.37 -7.42 -6.38
CA ASP A 89 2.89 -6.84 -7.64
C ASP A 89 1.81 -7.77 -8.25
N ALA A 90 0.56 -7.38 -8.06
CA ALA A 90 -0.59 -8.16 -8.51
C ALA A 90 -0.78 -8.14 -10.03
N TYR A 91 -0.06 -7.29 -10.78
CA TYR A 91 -0.02 -7.40 -12.24
C TYR A 91 0.52 -8.76 -12.70
N ARG A 92 1.34 -9.42 -11.87
CA ARG A 92 1.94 -10.72 -12.15
C ARG A 92 1.14 -11.92 -11.67
N LEU A 93 0.14 -11.71 -10.81
CA LEU A 93 -0.78 -12.76 -10.37
C LEU A 93 -1.64 -13.19 -11.57
N GLY A 94 -1.25 -14.29 -12.23
CA GLY A 94 -1.90 -14.85 -13.39
C GLY A 94 -3.07 -15.78 -13.03
N GLY A 95 -2.99 -16.41 -11.86
CA GLY A 95 -4.00 -17.32 -11.30
C GLY A 95 -4.88 -16.75 -10.19
N GLY A 96 -4.66 -15.51 -9.73
CA GLY A 96 -5.41 -14.92 -8.62
C GLY A 96 -4.73 -15.11 -7.26
N LEU A 97 -5.52 -15.17 -6.18
CA LEU A 97 -5.02 -15.28 -4.79
C LEU A 97 -4.33 -16.61 -4.50
N ASP A 98 -4.64 -17.67 -5.24
CA ASP A 98 -4.03 -19.00 -5.06
C ASP A 98 -2.50 -18.97 -5.22
N GLU A 99 -1.96 -18.08 -6.07
CA GLU A 99 -0.51 -17.88 -6.20
C GLU A 99 0.11 -17.22 -4.96
N MET A 100 -0.67 -16.57 -4.09
CA MET A 100 -0.17 -16.04 -2.81
C MET A 100 0.03 -17.14 -1.77
N GLU A 101 -0.80 -18.19 -1.80
CA GLU A 101 -0.65 -19.38 -0.94
C GLU A 101 0.64 -20.14 -1.30
N ASP A 102 0.94 -20.28 -2.60
CA ASP A 102 2.15 -20.92 -3.11
C ASP A 102 3.46 -20.19 -2.71
N LEU A 103 3.38 -18.93 -2.28
CA LEU A 103 4.55 -18.13 -1.90
C LEU A 103 4.97 -18.31 -0.43
N ASP A 104 4.35 -19.25 0.31
CA ASP A 104 4.51 -19.42 1.76
C ASP A 104 4.26 -18.11 2.54
N LEU A 105 3.53 -17.14 1.94
CA LEU A 105 3.30 -15.84 2.55
C LEU A 105 2.24 -15.92 3.64
N ASP A 106 1.28 -16.83 3.51
CA ASP A 106 0.08 -16.93 4.34
C ASP A 106 0.39 -16.95 5.85
N VAL A 107 1.40 -17.72 6.25
CA VAL A 107 1.84 -17.80 7.67
C VAL A 107 2.42 -16.49 8.21
N SER A 108 2.90 -15.60 7.34
CA SER A 108 3.52 -14.33 7.69
C SER A 108 2.61 -13.12 7.49
N LEU A 109 1.50 -13.26 6.74
CA LEU A 109 0.57 -12.15 6.46
C LEU A 109 -0.01 -11.53 7.75
N PRO A 110 -0.44 -12.31 8.77
CA PRO A 110 -0.97 -11.73 10.01
C PRO A 110 0.05 -10.90 10.80
N GLU A 111 1.34 -11.18 10.63
CA GLU A 111 2.44 -10.48 11.32
C GLU A 111 3.08 -9.37 10.47
N SER A 112 2.63 -9.23 9.22
CA SER A 112 3.23 -8.33 8.23
C SER A 112 2.28 -7.20 7.84
N VAL A 113 2.86 -6.11 7.35
CA VAL A 113 2.15 -5.15 6.52
C VAL A 113 2.27 -5.62 5.08
N VAL A 114 1.14 -5.75 4.40
CA VAL A 114 1.09 -6.20 3.00
C VAL A 114 0.82 -5.00 2.11
N VAL A 115 1.73 -4.72 1.18
CA VAL A 115 1.57 -3.68 0.16
C VAL A 115 1.39 -4.35 -1.19
N VAL A 116 0.23 -4.15 -1.81
CA VAL A 116 -0.08 -4.70 -3.12
C VAL A 116 -0.14 -3.58 -4.15
N GLU A 117 0.74 -3.61 -5.15
CA GLU A 117 0.60 -2.79 -6.34
C GLU A 117 -0.37 -3.45 -7.33
N TRP A 118 -1.25 -2.65 -7.97
CA TRP A 118 -2.21 -3.12 -8.98
C TRP A 118 -3.20 -4.19 -8.48
N GLY A 119 -3.59 -4.10 -7.20
CA GLY A 119 -4.47 -5.07 -6.55
C GLY A 119 -5.96 -4.94 -6.87
N ASP A 120 -6.40 -3.89 -7.58
CA ASP A 120 -7.82 -3.69 -7.88
C ASP A 120 -8.42 -4.89 -8.63
N GLY A 121 -9.53 -5.41 -8.11
CA GLY A 121 -10.24 -6.58 -8.61
C GLY A 121 -9.55 -7.92 -8.34
N LYS A 122 -8.50 -7.94 -7.49
CA LYS A 122 -7.69 -9.14 -7.23
C LYS A 122 -7.50 -9.47 -5.75
N VAL A 123 -7.46 -8.47 -4.87
CA VAL A 123 -7.05 -8.66 -3.47
C VAL A 123 -8.04 -8.13 -2.44
N GLU A 124 -9.18 -7.60 -2.88
CA GLU A 124 -10.23 -7.07 -2.00
C GLU A 124 -10.89 -8.14 -1.14
N GLU A 125 -10.86 -9.40 -1.58
CA GLU A 125 -11.41 -10.54 -0.84
C GLU A 125 -10.48 -11.03 0.27
N LEU A 126 -9.22 -10.55 0.34
CA LEU A 126 -8.28 -10.93 1.40
C LEU A 126 -8.72 -10.42 2.77
N THR A 127 -9.38 -9.26 2.81
CA THR A 127 -9.81 -8.65 4.07
C THR A 127 -10.85 -7.56 3.85
N ASP A 128 -11.81 -7.50 4.77
CA ASP A 128 -12.78 -6.40 4.87
C ASP A 128 -12.11 -5.08 5.30
N ASP A 129 -10.95 -5.18 5.97
CA ASP A 129 -10.17 -4.06 6.51
C ASP A 129 -8.95 -3.76 5.64
N ARG A 130 -8.97 -2.63 4.90
CA ARG A 130 -7.88 -2.26 3.98
C ARG A 130 -7.76 -0.76 3.76
N LEU A 131 -6.55 -0.31 3.44
CA LEU A 131 -6.28 1.05 2.98
C LEU A 131 -6.04 1.07 1.49
N HIS A 132 -6.90 1.77 0.76
CA HIS A 132 -6.71 2.04 -0.66
C HIS A 132 -6.02 3.38 -0.86
N VAL A 133 -4.90 3.37 -1.58
CA VAL A 133 -4.10 4.55 -1.91
C VAL A 133 -4.09 4.71 -3.42
N LEU A 134 -4.83 5.71 -3.90
CA LEU A 134 -4.91 6.03 -5.32
C LEU A 134 -3.98 7.20 -5.63
N ILE A 135 -3.06 7.00 -6.57
CA ILE A 135 -2.07 7.99 -6.98
C ILE A 135 -2.38 8.44 -8.41
N HIS A 136 -2.86 9.68 -8.52
CA HIS A 136 -3.14 10.33 -9.81
C HIS A 136 -2.02 11.28 -10.19
N ARG A 137 -1.53 11.15 -11.42
CA ARG A 137 -0.67 12.18 -12.01
C ARG A 137 -1.52 13.40 -12.35
N VAL A 138 -1.08 14.59 -11.94
CA VAL A 138 -1.71 15.83 -12.41
C VAL A 138 -1.12 16.11 -13.79
N THR A 139 -1.90 15.95 -14.84
CA THR A 139 -1.50 16.29 -16.20
C THR A 139 -1.96 17.72 -16.53
N GLY A 140 -1.04 18.56 -16.98
CA GLY A 140 -1.28 19.94 -17.40
C GLY A 140 -0.16 20.44 -18.33
N ASP A 141 -0.28 21.67 -18.84
CA ASP A 141 0.70 22.28 -19.77
C ASP A 141 2.07 22.60 -19.13
N THR A 142 2.22 22.40 -17.82
CA THR A 142 3.47 22.56 -17.09
C THR A 142 4.08 21.19 -16.77
N ASP A 143 5.41 21.08 -16.86
CA ASP A 143 6.21 19.88 -16.57
C ASP A 143 6.29 19.58 -15.06
N ASP A 144 5.17 19.79 -14.36
CA ASP A 144 5.13 19.69 -12.91
C ASP A 144 4.92 18.23 -12.52
N ASP A 145 5.88 17.67 -11.79
CA ASP A 145 5.85 16.31 -11.26
C ASP A 145 4.82 16.09 -10.12
N ARG A 146 3.75 16.89 -10.10
CA ARG A 146 2.69 16.86 -9.09
C ARG A 146 1.81 15.63 -9.23
N ARG A 147 1.45 15.06 -8.08
CA ARG A 147 0.56 13.92 -7.91
C ARG A 147 -0.51 14.27 -6.88
N THR A 148 -1.72 13.75 -7.08
CA THR A 148 -2.76 13.75 -6.05
C THR A 148 -2.87 12.33 -5.49
N VAL A 149 -2.70 12.19 -4.18
CA VAL A 149 -2.82 10.91 -3.47
C VAL A 149 -4.12 10.90 -2.69
N VAL A 150 -5.01 9.98 -3.01
CA VAL A 150 -6.27 9.77 -2.30
C VAL A 150 -6.12 8.55 -1.41
N LEU A 151 -6.29 8.75 -0.11
CA LEU A 151 -6.29 7.70 0.91
C LEU A 151 -7.76 7.35 1.23
N ARG A 152 -8.10 6.07 1.23
CA ARG A 152 -9.42 5.56 1.62
C ARG A 152 -9.25 4.36 2.53
N GLY A 153 -9.49 4.57 3.81
CA GLY A 153 -9.59 3.47 4.78
C GLY A 153 -10.96 2.83 4.67
N ILE A 154 -11.00 1.51 4.52
CA ILE A 154 -12.22 0.71 4.37
C ILE A 154 -12.23 -0.30 5.52
N GLY A 155 -13.35 -0.39 6.24
CA GLY A 155 -13.53 -1.34 7.34
C GLY A 155 -13.26 -0.72 8.72
N ASP A 156 -13.63 -1.46 9.77
CA ASP A 156 -13.61 -1.00 11.16
C ASP A 156 -12.20 -0.62 11.62
N ARG A 157 -11.16 -1.31 11.10
CA ARG A 157 -9.74 -1.00 11.36
C ARG A 157 -9.38 0.45 11.06
N TRP A 158 -10.04 1.05 10.07
CA TRP A 158 -9.71 2.38 9.56
C TRP A 158 -10.71 3.47 9.97
N ALA A 159 -11.83 3.10 10.61
CA ALA A 159 -12.89 4.03 10.98
C ALA A 159 -12.44 5.11 11.98
N GLY A 160 -11.44 4.81 12.82
CA GLY A 160 -10.89 5.73 13.84
C GLY A 160 -9.57 6.40 13.47
N GLU A 161 -9.00 6.11 12.30
CA GLU A 161 -7.70 6.67 11.89
C GLU A 161 -7.91 8.02 11.18
N ASP A 162 -7.26 9.08 11.68
CA ASP A 162 -7.33 10.42 11.07
C ASP A 162 -6.35 10.54 9.89
N LEU A 163 -6.77 10.00 8.75
CA LEU A 163 -5.96 10.02 7.51
C LEU A 163 -5.68 11.44 7.00
N ALA A 164 -6.43 12.45 7.44
CA ALA A 164 -6.21 13.84 7.03
C ALA A 164 -5.01 14.48 7.72
N GLN A 165 -4.49 13.87 8.79
CA GLN A 165 -3.26 14.30 9.47
C GLN A 165 -1.98 13.69 8.86
N LEU A 166 -2.09 12.98 7.73
CA LEU A 166 -0.96 12.37 7.01
C LEU A 166 -0.25 13.29 6.02
#